data_AF-A0A7K2YLY7-F1
#
_entry.id   AF-A0A7K2YLY7-F1
#
_cell.length_a   1.000
_cell.length_b   1.000
_cell.length_c   1.000
_cell.angle_alpha   90.00
_cell.angle_beta   90.00
_cell.angle_gamma   90.00
#
_symmetry.space_group_name_H-M   'P 1'
#
loop_
_entity.id
_entity.type
_entity.pdbx_description
1 polymer ?
#
loop_
_entity_poly.entity_id
_entity_poly.type
_entity_poly.pdbx_seq_one_letter_code
_entity_poly.pdbx_strand_id
1 'polypeptide(L)'
;MYDAHAAYMDFLRRDISRPAAPVPLATAPTASSAPKTSPTRPATVVPEREAEPKPEPEAVSAGRAEAAPVGVETATVRAEAVPVRVVSGPSEPDADAPAPAQARRAHLHRVDLMRVVAFLCVILVHVITVTYPLLTEGPAATQLVLHSTRAVFFFVSTFVLCYGAYERPPRAGRFVARRLKLLGVPYLLWTIAYWVLGDWWRIRDDHAAALDDLHIALLWGASWYHMYFLLVSLQIGVLFPLILRLVRATAGHHAVLLAVSAVVQFGALAITFHPTPLTGWAGWYQLHGYMLLPTYGCFVVAGALAAVHLDRLHAWVVGHTRTIWIVVLGTLAATLAWYRHTVADGRDSASSSMATQPVSLVWGLAAVLALYAIATRWERARVAVPSRRVAALGARLAFGVYLVHPMILRLAQTSGFTDELPWSTPVDTVVLLVVVTAASALFAWLVGRTPLSPWLLGRERGRRTGRRSTPVRNSRSVRPGQHSGSNSFIEPVVSNHASGA
;
A
#
# COMPACT_ATOMS: atom_id res chain seq x y z
N MET A 1 -4.74 25.03 -12.20
CA MET A 1 -4.93 23.55 -12.05
C MET A 1 -5.78 22.99 -13.19
N TYR A 2 -6.90 23.62 -13.53
CA TYR A 2 -7.75 23.23 -14.65
C TYR A 2 -7.00 23.24 -15.99
N ASP A 3 -6.25 24.30 -16.26
CA ASP A 3 -5.44 24.46 -17.50
C ASP A 3 -4.29 23.43 -17.58
N ALA A 4 -3.73 23.07 -16.43
CA ALA A 4 -2.72 22.01 -16.33
C ALA A 4 -3.32 20.61 -16.59
N HIS A 5 -4.58 20.37 -16.20
CA HIS A 5 -5.28 19.14 -16.52
C HIS A 5 -5.66 19.09 -18.01
N ALA A 6 -6.18 20.19 -18.57
CA ALA A 6 -6.48 20.31 -19.99
C ALA A 6 -5.23 20.14 -20.87
N ALA A 7 -4.11 20.80 -20.52
CA ALA A 7 -2.83 20.64 -21.21
C ALA A 7 -2.26 19.22 -21.08
N TYR A 8 -2.46 18.54 -19.95
CA TYR A 8 -2.05 17.15 -19.75
C TYR A 8 -2.90 16.17 -20.59
N MET A 9 -4.22 16.35 -20.63
CA MET A 9 -5.11 15.53 -21.46
C MET A 9 -4.85 15.77 -22.96
N ASP A 10 -4.55 17.01 -23.36
CA ASP A 10 -4.14 17.33 -24.73
C ASP A 10 -2.77 16.75 -25.10
N PHE A 11 -1.83 16.71 -24.15
CA PHE A 11 -0.56 16.00 -24.31
C PHE A 11 -0.77 14.49 -24.52
N LEU A 12 -1.58 13.83 -23.69
CA LEU A 12 -1.91 12.40 -23.84
C LEU A 12 -2.57 12.11 -25.20
N ARG A 13 -3.47 12.99 -25.67
CA ARG A 13 -4.07 12.93 -27.01
C ARG A 13 -3.04 12.89 -28.12
N ARG A 14 -2.10 13.85 -28.12
CA ARG A 14 -1.09 14.00 -29.18
C ARG A 14 -0.14 12.81 -29.30
N ASP A 15 0.07 12.06 -28.22
CA ASP A 15 0.97 10.90 -28.21
C ASP A 15 0.24 9.58 -28.55
N ILE A 16 -1.02 9.41 -28.11
CA ILE A 16 -1.87 8.27 -28.50
C ILE A 16 -2.28 8.33 -29.98
N SER A 17 -2.51 9.52 -30.52
CA SER A 17 -2.90 9.72 -31.93
C SER A 17 -1.73 9.68 -32.93
N ARG A 18 -0.49 9.49 -32.46
CA ARG A 18 0.65 9.18 -33.33
C ARG A 18 0.68 7.68 -33.61
N PRO A 19 0.33 7.20 -34.83
CA PRO A 19 0.75 5.86 -35.23
C PRO A 19 2.27 5.79 -35.14
N ALA A 20 2.80 4.67 -34.65
CA ALA A 20 4.24 4.46 -34.56
C ALA A 20 4.85 4.62 -35.96
N ALA A 21 5.52 5.76 -36.19
CA ALA A 21 6.11 6.05 -37.48
C ALA A 21 7.13 4.95 -37.80
N PRO A 22 7.06 4.31 -38.98
CA PRO A 22 8.05 3.32 -39.36
C PRO A 22 9.43 3.99 -39.35
N VAL A 23 10.38 3.38 -38.65
CA VAL A 23 11.76 3.86 -38.56
C VAL A 23 12.30 4.03 -39.98
N PRO A 24 12.67 5.25 -40.42
CA PRO A 24 13.22 5.42 -41.75
C PRO A 24 14.57 4.69 -41.82
N LEU A 25 14.65 3.69 -42.70
CA LEU A 25 15.91 3.03 -43.07
C LEU A 25 16.90 4.09 -43.55
N ALA A 26 18.11 4.07 -42.99
CA ALA A 26 19.14 5.06 -43.29
C ALA A 26 19.57 5.00 -44.75
N THR A 27 19.23 6.03 -45.52
CA THR A 27 19.85 6.31 -46.83
C THR A 27 21.02 7.28 -46.63
N ALA A 28 22.20 6.90 -47.12
CA ALA A 28 23.42 7.68 -46.99
C ALA A 28 23.34 9.06 -47.68
N PRO A 29 24.07 10.09 -47.20
CA PRO A 29 23.99 11.44 -47.74
C PRO A 29 24.80 11.58 -49.04
N THR A 30 24.13 12.02 -50.11
CA THR A 30 24.80 12.55 -51.31
C THR A 30 25.14 14.03 -51.13
N ALA A 31 26.37 14.41 -51.45
CA ALA A 31 26.85 15.79 -51.35
C ALA A 31 26.33 16.69 -52.48
N SER A 32 26.12 17.99 -52.19
CA SER A 32 26.72 19.10 -52.97
C SER A 32 26.29 20.50 -52.48
N SER A 33 27.24 21.43 -52.56
CA SER A 33 27.15 22.90 -52.60
C SER A 33 27.12 23.69 -51.28
N ALA A 34 28.15 24.51 -51.13
CA ALA A 34 28.29 25.59 -50.15
C ALA A 34 28.02 26.95 -50.84
N PRO A 35 28.01 28.06 -50.08
CA PRO A 35 29.23 28.89 -50.15
C PRO A 35 29.73 29.49 -48.82
N LYS A 36 31.04 29.37 -48.64
CA LYS A 36 32.03 30.24 -47.97
C LYS A 36 31.54 31.50 -47.22
N THR A 37 31.92 31.62 -45.94
CA THR A 37 32.83 32.68 -45.44
C THR A 37 33.57 32.24 -44.17
N SER A 38 34.83 32.69 -44.03
CA SER A 38 35.77 32.47 -42.91
C SER A 38 36.99 33.40 -43.15
N PRO A 39 37.98 33.55 -42.24
CA PRO A 39 38.10 33.02 -40.86
C PRO A 39 38.55 34.06 -39.80
N THR A 40 38.65 33.66 -38.53
CA THR A 40 39.80 34.03 -37.66
C THR A 40 39.97 33.09 -36.46
N ARG A 41 41.15 32.49 -36.32
CA ARG A 41 41.69 31.80 -35.11
C ARG A 41 43.22 31.77 -35.23
N PRO A 42 43.98 31.90 -34.12
CA PRO A 42 44.80 30.78 -33.60
C PRO A 42 44.76 30.76 -32.04
N ALA A 43 45.38 29.85 -31.27
CA ALA A 43 46.14 28.59 -31.46
C ALA A 43 45.51 27.53 -30.49
N THR A 44 45.61 26.19 -30.59
CA THR A 44 46.73 25.24 -30.76
C THR A 44 47.66 25.13 -29.54
N VAL A 45 47.60 24.00 -28.81
CA VAL A 45 48.71 23.14 -28.36
C VAL A 45 48.11 21.80 -27.87
N VAL A 46 48.68 20.69 -28.33
CA VAL A 46 48.54 19.31 -27.80
C VAL A 46 49.92 18.66 -27.98
N PRO A 47 50.44 17.98 -26.95
CA PRO A 47 50.90 16.58 -27.06
C PRO A 47 50.39 15.73 -25.86
N GLU A 48 50.45 14.40 -25.78
CA GLU A 48 50.68 13.29 -26.74
C GLU A 48 50.28 11.97 -26.03
N ARG A 49 50.34 10.81 -26.72
CA ARG A 49 49.93 9.49 -26.21
C ARG A 49 51.08 8.71 -25.57
N GLU A 50 50.75 7.74 -24.72
CA GLU A 50 51.29 6.36 -24.56
C GLU A 50 50.85 5.81 -23.17
N ALA A 51 50.85 4.52 -22.82
CA ALA A 51 50.55 3.26 -23.53
C ALA A 51 50.30 2.16 -22.46
N GLU A 52 49.45 1.16 -22.70
CA GLU A 52 49.36 -0.03 -21.82
C GLU A 52 50.59 -0.94 -21.99
N PRO A 53 50.95 -1.77 -20.97
CA PRO A 53 50.57 -3.19 -21.09
C PRO A 53 50.24 -3.93 -19.77
N LYS A 54 49.51 -5.05 -19.91
CA LYS A 54 49.30 -6.13 -18.93
C LYS A 54 49.95 -7.43 -19.48
N PRO A 55 50.63 -8.23 -18.65
CA PRO A 55 50.23 -9.65 -18.43
C PRO A 55 50.33 -10.04 -16.92
N GLU A 56 49.55 -10.94 -16.30
CA GLU A 56 49.25 -12.38 -16.51
C GLU A 56 50.26 -13.39 -15.88
N PRO A 57 49.88 -14.66 -15.54
CA PRO A 57 50.02 -15.15 -14.16
C PRO A 57 50.67 -16.56 -13.94
N GLU A 58 51.14 -16.85 -12.72
CA GLU A 58 51.61 -18.16 -12.20
C GLU A 58 51.57 -18.17 -10.64
N ALA A 59 51.77 -19.26 -9.87
CA ALA A 59 51.30 -20.66 -9.92
C ALA A 59 51.60 -21.39 -8.57
N VAL A 60 50.72 -22.32 -8.14
CA VAL A 60 50.89 -23.55 -7.30
C VAL A 60 51.95 -23.65 -6.16
N SER A 61 51.51 -24.01 -4.94
CA SER A 61 52.14 -25.01 -4.00
C SER A 61 51.31 -25.10 -2.69
N ALA A 62 50.53 -26.16 -2.40
CA ALA A 62 50.88 -27.46 -1.81
C ALA A 62 51.21 -27.45 -0.29
N GLY A 63 50.38 -28.14 0.52
CA GLY A 63 50.55 -28.33 1.97
C GLY A 63 49.62 -29.42 2.52
N ARG A 64 50.16 -30.39 3.28
CA ARG A 64 49.58 -31.73 3.54
C ARG A 64 49.12 -31.92 4.99
N ALA A 65 48.33 -32.99 5.18
CA ALA A 65 47.87 -33.65 6.42
C ALA A 65 46.51 -33.13 6.96
N GLU A 66 45.67 -33.95 7.63
CA GLU A 66 45.81 -35.37 8.00
C GLU A 66 44.46 -36.12 8.01
N ALA A 67 44.45 -37.45 8.29
CA ALA A 67 43.25 -38.26 8.45
C ALA A 67 43.37 -39.23 9.65
N ALA A 68 42.29 -39.41 10.42
CA ALA A 68 42.19 -40.38 11.51
C ALA A 68 40.85 -41.14 11.42
N PRO A 69 40.85 -42.49 11.52
CA PRO A 69 39.62 -43.29 11.40
C PRO A 69 38.93 -43.52 12.75
N VAL A 70 37.60 -43.63 12.74
CA VAL A 70 36.81 -44.11 13.89
C VAL A 70 36.55 -45.60 13.72
N GLY A 71 37.04 -46.40 14.67
CA GLY A 71 36.84 -47.84 14.71
C GLY A 71 35.44 -48.23 15.20
N VAL A 72 34.97 -49.39 14.73
CA VAL A 72 33.75 -50.06 15.20
C VAL A 72 34.14 -51.06 16.27
N GLU A 73 33.49 -51.04 17.44
CA GLU A 73 33.48 -52.19 18.35
C GLU A 73 32.09 -52.43 18.93
N THR A 74 31.73 -53.71 19.01
CA THR A 74 30.39 -54.20 19.34
C THR A 74 30.26 -54.58 20.80
N ALA A 75 29.18 -54.16 21.46
CA ALA A 75 28.81 -54.63 22.79
C ALA A 75 27.42 -55.29 22.77
N THR A 76 27.36 -56.59 23.07
CA THR A 76 26.13 -57.39 23.16
C THR A 76 25.55 -57.34 24.57
N VAL A 77 24.27 -56.97 24.73
CA VAL A 77 23.51 -57.27 25.96
C VAL A 77 22.12 -57.84 25.65
N ARG A 78 21.86 -58.93 26.38
CA ARG A 78 20.66 -59.77 26.56
C ARG A 78 19.29 -59.11 26.39
N ALA A 79 18.33 -59.92 25.93
CA ALA A 79 16.92 -59.58 25.79
C ALA A 79 16.15 -59.54 27.13
N GLU A 80 15.14 -58.67 27.20
CA GLU A 80 14.05 -58.70 28.18
C GLU A 80 12.72 -58.46 27.45
N ALA A 81 11.67 -59.22 27.80
CA ALA A 81 10.43 -59.27 27.04
C ALA A 81 9.39 -58.26 27.57
N VAL A 82 8.86 -57.41 26.67
CA VAL A 82 7.77 -56.46 26.97
C VAL A 82 6.45 -57.01 26.38
N PRO A 83 5.34 -57.07 27.16
CA PRO A 83 4.14 -57.77 26.74
C PRO A 83 3.39 -57.08 25.59
N VAL A 84 2.88 -57.90 24.66
CA VAL A 84 2.05 -57.47 23.52
C VAL A 84 0.72 -56.92 24.03
N ARG A 85 0.50 -55.61 23.87
CA ARG A 85 -0.82 -55.00 24.09
C ARG A 85 -1.64 -55.12 22.81
N VAL A 86 -2.74 -55.87 22.87
CA VAL A 86 -3.68 -56.05 21.76
C VAL A 86 -4.16 -54.68 21.26
N VAL A 87 -3.95 -54.41 19.98
CA VAL A 87 -4.50 -53.23 19.30
C VAL A 87 -5.95 -53.55 18.91
N SER A 88 -6.90 -52.99 19.66
CA SER A 88 -8.29 -52.91 19.21
C SER A 88 -8.34 -52.07 17.92
N GLY A 89 -9.04 -52.56 16.91
CA GLY A 89 -9.17 -51.88 15.61
C GLY A 89 -9.90 -50.53 15.70
N PRO A 90 -9.85 -49.71 14.62
CA PRO A 90 -10.46 -48.40 14.61
C PRO A 90 -11.99 -48.51 14.70
N SER A 91 -12.57 -47.99 15.78
CA SER A 91 -13.99 -47.68 15.84
C SER A 91 -14.32 -46.57 14.85
N GLU A 92 -15.46 -46.70 14.17
CA GLU A 92 -15.91 -45.79 13.12
C GLU A 92 -15.99 -44.33 13.61
N PRO A 93 -15.65 -43.33 12.76
CA PRO A 93 -15.74 -41.93 13.16
C PRO A 93 -17.20 -41.47 13.26
N ASP A 94 -17.62 -41.10 14.47
CA ASP A 94 -18.92 -40.48 14.75
C ASP A 94 -19.22 -39.34 13.77
N ALA A 95 -20.18 -39.58 12.89
CA ALA A 95 -20.52 -38.70 11.76
C ALA A 95 -21.44 -37.53 12.16
N ASP A 96 -21.22 -36.90 13.32
CA ASP A 96 -21.95 -35.67 13.70
C ASP A 96 -21.17 -34.72 14.65
N ALA A 97 -19.84 -34.74 14.61
CA ALA A 97 -19.04 -33.72 15.26
C ALA A 97 -19.21 -32.36 14.53
N PRO A 98 -19.77 -31.31 15.18
CA PRO A 98 -19.97 -30.02 14.53
C PRO A 98 -18.62 -29.41 14.14
N ALA A 99 -18.41 -29.22 12.84
CA ALA A 99 -17.14 -28.73 12.29
C ALA A 99 -16.65 -27.48 13.05
N PRO A 100 -15.39 -27.45 13.52
CA PRO A 100 -14.91 -26.44 14.44
C PRO A 100 -15.13 -25.04 13.87
N ALA A 101 -15.90 -24.23 14.61
CA ALA A 101 -16.28 -22.89 14.21
C ALA A 101 -15.02 -22.10 13.82
N GLN A 102 -15.01 -21.56 12.60
CA GLN A 102 -13.81 -21.00 11.98
C GLN A 102 -13.15 -19.96 12.90
N ALA A 103 -11.98 -20.32 13.45
CA ALA A 103 -11.15 -19.43 14.25
C ALA A 103 -10.72 -18.23 13.39
N ARG A 104 -11.48 -17.15 13.48
CA ARG A 104 -11.26 -15.93 12.71
C ARG A 104 -9.97 -15.28 13.23
N ARG A 105 -8.94 -15.20 12.37
CA ARG A 105 -7.66 -14.56 12.70
C ARG A 105 -7.87 -13.21 13.40
N ALA A 106 -7.05 -12.94 14.41
CA ALA A 106 -7.22 -11.80 15.30
C ALA A 106 -7.26 -10.46 14.56
N HIS A 107 -8.09 -9.53 15.05
CA HIS A 107 -8.19 -8.20 14.47
C HIS A 107 -7.00 -7.32 14.87
N LEU A 108 -6.22 -6.88 13.89
CA LEU A 108 -4.96 -6.16 14.08
C LEU A 108 -5.19 -4.65 14.16
N HIS A 109 -5.47 -4.13 15.36
CA HIS A 109 -5.74 -2.71 15.60
C HIS A 109 -4.62 -1.77 15.11
N ARG A 110 -3.37 -2.21 15.19
CA ARG A 110 -2.21 -1.53 14.60
C ARG A 110 -2.37 -1.22 13.11
N VAL A 111 -3.00 -2.11 12.33
CA VAL A 111 -3.22 -1.94 10.88
C VAL A 111 -4.30 -0.90 10.60
N ASP A 112 -5.34 -0.82 11.45
CA ASP A 112 -6.34 0.25 11.37
C ASP A 112 -5.70 1.62 11.61
N LEU A 113 -4.82 1.75 12.61
CA LEU A 113 -4.11 3.00 12.86
C LEU A 113 -3.21 3.40 11.69
N MET A 114 -2.46 2.45 11.11
CA MET A 114 -1.64 2.73 9.92
C MET A 114 -2.49 3.28 8.77
N ARG A 115 -3.69 2.73 8.54
CA ARG A 115 -4.64 3.24 7.53
C ARG A 115 -5.09 4.67 7.85
N VAL A 116 -5.55 4.91 9.09
CA VAL A 116 -6.08 6.23 9.50
C VAL A 116 -5.04 7.33 9.36
N VAL A 117 -3.82 7.11 9.85
CA VAL A 117 -2.73 8.09 9.71
C VAL A 117 -2.39 8.32 8.23
N ALA A 118 -2.29 7.25 7.44
CA ALA A 118 -2.01 7.40 6.01
C ALA A 118 -3.09 8.19 5.25
N PHE A 119 -4.38 8.06 5.60
CA PHE A 119 -5.45 8.85 4.98
C PHE A 119 -5.36 10.33 5.36
N LEU A 120 -5.09 10.64 6.63
CA LEU A 120 -4.89 12.02 7.08
C LEU A 120 -3.69 12.68 6.36
N CYS A 121 -2.59 11.95 6.21
CA CYS A 121 -1.42 12.43 5.46
C CYS A 121 -1.70 12.64 3.96
N VAL A 122 -2.54 11.81 3.32
CA VAL A 122 -2.98 12.04 1.92
C VAL A 122 -3.83 13.31 1.80
N ILE A 123 -4.79 13.52 2.69
CA ILE A 123 -5.60 14.75 2.69
C ILE A 123 -4.68 15.97 2.90
N LEU A 124 -3.71 15.89 3.82
CA LEU A 124 -2.75 16.96 4.07
C LEU A 124 -1.90 17.30 2.83
N VAL A 125 -1.44 16.32 2.04
CA VAL A 125 -0.73 16.60 0.76
C VAL A 125 -1.60 17.46 -0.15
N HIS A 126 -2.86 17.08 -0.35
CA HIS A 126 -3.76 17.81 -1.24
C HIS A 126 -4.18 19.18 -0.70
N VAL A 127 -4.34 19.30 0.63
CA VAL A 127 -4.58 20.59 1.29
C VAL A 127 -3.37 21.52 1.13
N ILE A 128 -2.14 21.03 1.30
CA ILE A 128 -0.91 21.80 1.02
C ILE A 128 -0.87 22.27 -0.44
N THR A 129 -1.28 21.43 -1.41
CA THR A 129 -1.35 21.84 -2.84
C THR A 129 -2.35 22.99 -3.08
N VAL A 130 -3.35 23.16 -2.22
CA VAL A 130 -4.34 24.23 -2.31
C VAL A 130 -3.91 25.49 -1.58
N THR A 131 -3.34 25.36 -0.38
CA THR A 131 -2.87 26.52 0.41
C THR A 131 -1.53 27.07 -0.07
N TYR A 132 -0.73 26.28 -0.78
CA TYR A 132 0.51 26.71 -1.44
C TYR A 132 0.46 26.45 -2.96
N PRO A 133 -0.28 27.28 -3.75
CA PRO A 133 -0.37 27.12 -5.21
C PRO A 133 0.99 27.23 -5.92
N LEU A 134 1.88 28.08 -5.40
CA LEU A 134 3.30 28.10 -5.72
C LEU A 134 4.01 27.26 -4.66
N LEU A 135 4.39 26.03 -5.02
CA LEU A 135 4.92 25.05 -4.09
C LEU A 135 6.39 25.36 -3.74
N THR A 136 6.60 26.28 -2.79
CA THR A 136 7.92 26.66 -2.30
C THR A 136 8.64 25.50 -1.58
N GLU A 137 9.94 25.65 -1.32
CA GLU A 137 10.79 24.53 -0.89
C GLU A 137 10.29 23.79 0.36
N GLY A 138 9.79 24.50 1.38
CA GLY A 138 9.29 23.89 2.62
C GLY A 138 8.04 23.03 2.42
N PRO A 139 6.95 23.58 1.85
CA PRO A 139 5.78 22.82 1.42
C PRO A 139 6.11 21.64 0.51
N ALA A 140 6.99 21.83 -0.48
CA ALA A 140 7.41 20.79 -1.41
C ALA A 140 8.16 19.64 -0.70
N ALA A 141 9.16 19.95 0.13
CA ALA A 141 9.84 18.97 0.96
C ALA A 141 8.87 18.22 1.89
N THR A 142 7.88 18.92 2.44
CA THR A 142 6.81 18.31 3.26
C THR A 142 5.95 17.35 2.45
N GLN A 143 5.57 17.70 1.22
CA GLN A 143 4.86 16.80 0.32
C GLN A 143 5.69 15.55 -0.02
N LEU A 144 6.98 15.68 -0.33
CA LEU A 144 7.87 14.54 -0.58
C LEU A 144 7.91 13.56 0.61
N VAL A 145 7.94 14.06 1.83
CA VAL A 145 7.90 13.24 3.04
C VAL A 145 6.55 12.52 3.18
N LEU A 146 5.43 13.24 3.00
CA LEU A 146 4.07 12.68 3.08
C LEU A 146 3.70 11.79 1.89
N HIS A 147 4.41 11.91 0.76
CA HIS A 147 4.24 11.10 -0.45
C HIS A 147 4.55 9.60 -0.25
N SER A 148 5.18 9.24 0.88
CA SER A 148 5.35 7.88 1.40
C SER A 148 4.03 7.16 1.77
N THR A 149 2.92 7.89 1.90
CA THR A 149 1.57 7.33 2.14
C THR A 149 1.18 6.23 1.16
N ARG A 150 1.56 6.34 -0.12
CA ARG A 150 1.36 5.27 -1.11
C ARG A 150 2.04 3.96 -0.71
N ALA A 151 3.28 4.02 -0.22
CA ALA A 151 4.00 2.86 0.27
C ALA A 151 3.25 2.19 1.42
N VAL A 152 2.81 2.99 2.41
CA VAL A 152 1.98 2.52 3.53
C VAL A 152 0.70 1.85 3.03
N PHE A 153 -0.01 2.45 2.09
CA PHE A 153 -1.25 1.90 1.58
C PHE A 153 -1.09 0.59 0.81
N PHE A 154 -0.13 0.51 -0.11
CA PHE A 154 0.09 -0.71 -0.90
C PHE A 154 0.66 -1.84 -0.05
N PHE A 155 1.53 -1.52 0.93
CA PHE A 155 1.96 -2.44 1.99
C PHE A 155 0.75 -2.97 2.79
N VAL A 156 -0.02 -2.08 3.41
CA VAL A 156 -1.15 -2.47 4.28
C VAL A 156 -2.27 -3.18 3.51
N SER A 157 -2.49 -2.83 2.25
CA SER A 157 -3.47 -3.51 1.40
C SER A 157 -3.05 -4.95 1.16
N THR A 158 -1.83 -5.17 0.67
CA THR A 158 -1.32 -6.52 0.36
C THR A 158 -1.10 -7.36 1.62
N PHE A 159 -0.67 -6.72 2.72
CA PHE A 159 -0.59 -7.34 4.04
C PHE A 159 -1.93 -7.94 4.47
N VAL A 160 -3.01 -7.17 4.45
CA VAL A 160 -4.35 -7.68 4.85
C VAL A 160 -4.84 -8.78 3.92
N LEU A 161 -4.52 -8.72 2.63
CA LEU A 161 -4.87 -9.77 1.67
C LEU A 161 -4.11 -11.08 1.97
N CYS A 162 -2.78 -11.04 2.10
CA CYS A 162 -1.99 -12.22 2.43
C CYS A 162 -2.32 -12.76 3.84
N TYR A 163 -2.51 -11.90 4.83
CA TYR A 163 -2.84 -12.32 6.20
C TYR A 163 -4.17 -13.09 6.28
N GLY A 164 -5.11 -12.85 5.37
CA GLY A 164 -6.35 -13.65 5.26
C GLY A 164 -6.25 -14.88 4.35
N ALA A 165 -5.35 -14.88 3.36
CA ALA A 165 -5.38 -15.84 2.24
C ALA A 165 -4.20 -16.81 2.17
N TYR A 166 -3.13 -16.64 2.95
CA TYR A 166 -1.88 -17.39 2.77
C TYR A 166 -2.04 -18.91 2.92
N GLU A 167 -2.57 -19.36 4.06
CA GLU A 167 -2.82 -20.78 4.36
C GLU A 167 -3.97 -21.35 3.51
N ARG A 168 -5.04 -20.55 3.32
CA ARG A 168 -6.29 -20.97 2.68
C ARG A 168 -6.56 -20.07 1.47
N PRO A 169 -5.90 -20.32 0.32
CA PRO A 169 -6.02 -19.48 -0.86
C PRO A 169 -7.45 -19.52 -1.41
N PRO A 170 -8.09 -18.37 -1.69
CA PRO A 170 -9.42 -18.34 -2.28
C PRO A 170 -9.37 -18.77 -3.76
N ARG A 171 -10.48 -19.35 -4.26
CA ARG A 171 -10.65 -19.59 -5.70
C ARG A 171 -10.47 -18.27 -6.48
N ALA A 172 -9.44 -18.20 -7.34
CA ALA A 172 -8.95 -16.96 -7.94
C ALA A 172 -10.06 -16.13 -8.62
N GLY A 173 -10.83 -16.71 -9.55
CA GLY A 173 -11.92 -16.00 -10.23
C GLY A 173 -12.97 -15.41 -9.26
N ARG A 174 -13.36 -16.15 -8.21
CA ARG A 174 -14.30 -15.66 -7.18
C ARG A 174 -13.68 -14.59 -6.26
N PHE A 175 -12.36 -14.55 -6.14
CA PHE A 175 -11.67 -13.46 -5.45
C PHE A 175 -11.63 -12.21 -6.33
N VAL A 176 -11.15 -12.32 -7.56
CA VAL A 176 -11.04 -11.21 -8.53
C VAL A 176 -12.41 -10.59 -8.79
N ALA A 177 -13.45 -11.39 -9.07
CA ALA A 177 -14.81 -10.88 -9.29
C ALA A 177 -15.38 -10.11 -8.07
N ARG A 178 -14.97 -10.45 -6.84
CA ARG A 178 -15.32 -9.67 -5.65
C ARG A 178 -14.51 -8.37 -5.56
N ARG A 179 -13.22 -8.39 -5.89
CA ARG A 179 -12.38 -7.18 -5.92
C ARG A 179 -12.81 -6.19 -7.00
N LEU A 180 -13.13 -6.66 -8.21
CA LEU A 180 -13.70 -5.84 -9.28
C LEU A 180 -15.01 -5.18 -8.85
N LYS A 181 -15.90 -5.90 -8.15
CA LYS A 181 -17.14 -5.32 -7.61
C LYS A 181 -16.91 -4.31 -6.48
N LEU A 182 -15.89 -4.51 -5.64
CA LEU A 182 -15.61 -3.65 -4.49
C LEU A 182 -14.77 -2.41 -4.80
N LEU A 183 -13.93 -2.46 -5.85
CA LEU A 183 -13.03 -1.36 -6.22
C LEU A 183 -13.35 -0.81 -7.62
N GLY A 184 -13.65 -1.67 -8.59
CA GLY A 184 -13.95 -1.28 -9.97
C GLY A 184 -15.28 -0.56 -10.14
N VAL A 185 -16.31 -0.90 -9.35
CA VAL A 185 -17.59 -0.16 -9.36
C VAL A 185 -17.44 1.25 -8.79
N PRO A 186 -16.85 1.47 -7.59
CA PRO A 186 -16.50 2.82 -7.14
C PRO A 186 -15.60 3.56 -8.13
N TYR A 187 -14.57 2.90 -8.69
CA TYR A 187 -13.67 3.51 -9.68
C TYR A 187 -14.45 4.05 -10.88
N LEU A 188 -15.30 3.24 -11.51
CA LEU A 188 -16.11 3.66 -12.65
C LEU A 188 -17.02 4.85 -12.29
N LEU A 189 -17.76 4.75 -11.18
CA LEU A 189 -18.71 5.79 -10.76
C LEU A 189 -18.02 7.11 -10.40
N TRP A 190 -16.91 7.07 -9.67
CA TRP A 190 -16.17 8.27 -9.32
C TRP A 190 -15.37 8.83 -10.50
N THR A 191 -14.88 8.01 -11.43
CA THR A 191 -14.29 8.50 -12.69
C THR A 191 -15.30 9.30 -13.50
N ILE A 192 -16.53 8.78 -13.64
CA ILE A 192 -17.61 9.52 -14.31
C ILE A 192 -17.98 10.79 -13.54
N ALA A 193 -18.10 10.73 -12.20
CA ALA A 193 -18.44 11.90 -11.40
C ALA A 193 -17.38 13.02 -11.49
N TYR A 194 -16.09 12.66 -11.45
CA TYR A 194 -15.00 13.62 -11.61
C TYR A 194 -14.87 14.14 -13.05
N TRP A 195 -15.16 13.33 -14.07
CA TRP A 195 -15.24 13.79 -15.46
C TRP A 195 -16.41 14.76 -15.68
N VAL A 196 -17.61 14.48 -15.16
CA VAL A 196 -18.75 15.42 -15.25
C VAL A 196 -18.46 16.74 -14.52
N LEU A 197 -17.84 16.69 -13.35
CA LEU A 197 -17.42 17.89 -12.60
C LEU A 197 -16.23 18.61 -13.26
N GLY A 198 -15.37 17.86 -13.93
CA GLY A 198 -14.09 18.28 -14.49
C GLY A 198 -14.17 18.82 -15.91
N ASP A 199 -15.07 18.33 -16.75
CA ASP A 199 -15.12 18.64 -18.19
C ASP A 199 -16.50 19.10 -18.67
N TRP A 200 -17.36 19.60 -17.78
CA TRP A 200 -18.75 20.00 -18.07
C TRP A 200 -18.93 20.85 -19.35
N TRP A 201 -18.05 21.84 -19.56
CA TRP A 201 -18.06 22.68 -20.77
C TRP A 201 -17.83 21.85 -22.04
N ARG A 202 -16.88 20.91 -22.00
CA ARG A 202 -16.54 20.03 -23.12
C ARG A 202 -17.63 19.00 -23.38
N ILE A 203 -18.26 18.47 -22.34
CA ILE A 203 -19.45 17.61 -22.42
C ILE A 203 -20.61 18.32 -23.13
N ARG A 204 -20.73 19.66 -22.95
CA ARG A 204 -21.74 20.49 -23.60
C ARG A 204 -21.41 20.86 -25.05
N ASP A 205 -20.14 21.13 -25.34
CA ASP A 205 -19.71 21.79 -26.58
C ASP A 205 -19.00 20.88 -27.60
N ASP A 206 -18.36 19.78 -27.15
CA ASP A 206 -17.71 18.78 -28.00
C ASP A 206 -17.85 17.36 -27.39
N HIS A 207 -18.94 16.69 -27.75
CA HIS A 207 -19.27 15.36 -27.25
C HIS A 207 -18.23 14.29 -27.64
N ALA A 208 -17.64 14.39 -28.83
CA ALA A 208 -16.69 13.40 -29.32
C ALA A 208 -15.39 13.47 -28.52
N ALA A 209 -14.86 14.68 -28.33
CA ALA A 209 -13.65 14.89 -27.56
C ALA A 209 -13.88 14.71 -26.04
N ALA A 210 -15.09 14.97 -25.53
CA ALA A 210 -15.43 14.64 -24.13
C ALA A 210 -15.47 13.11 -23.88
N LEU A 211 -16.02 12.32 -24.82
CA LEU A 211 -15.93 10.85 -24.78
C LEU A 211 -14.48 10.35 -24.92
N ASP A 212 -13.65 11.07 -25.68
CA ASP A 212 -12.22 10.84 -25.78
C ASP A 212 -11.54 11.01 -24.39
N ASP A 213 -11.79 12.11 -23.67
CA ASP A 213 -11.28 12.27 -22.30
C ASP A 213 -11.75 11.16 -21.35
N LEU A 214 -13.02 10.76 -21.45
CA LEU A 214 -13.58 9.71 -20.60
C LEU A 214 -12.90 8.36 -20.83
N HIS A 215 -12.55 8.00 -22.07
CA HIS A 215 -11.86 6.73 -22.34
C HIS A 215 -10.44 6.74 -21.75
N ILE A 216 -9.69 7.83 -21.90
CA ILE A 216 -8.37 8.03 -21.29
C ILE A 216 -8.49 7.96 -19.77
N ALA A 217 -9.45 8.68 -19.19
CA ALA A 217 -9.70 8.73 -17.76
C ALA A 217 -10.07 7.36 -17.17
N LEU A 218 -10.81 6.53 -17.89
CA LEU A 218 -11.15 5.16 -17.49
C LEU A 218 -9.98 4.19 -17.59
N LEU A 219 -9.16 4.30 -18.64
CA LEU A 219 -8.01 3.43 -18.86
C LEU A 219 -6.88 3.71 -17.86
N TRP A 220 -6.65 4.98 -17.56
CA TRP A 220 -5.48 5.48 -16.84
C TRP A 220 -5.75 6.01 -15.43
N GLY A 221 -7.02 6.13 -15.03
CA GLY A 221 -7.40 6.73 -13.75
C GLY A 221 -7.09 8.23 -13.72
N ALA A 222 -7.17 8.88 -14.89
CA ALA A 222 -6.74 10.27 -15.10
C ALA A 222 -7.83 11.32 -14.80
N SER A 223 -9.08 10.91 -14.54
CA SER A 223 -10.22 11.82 -14.24
C SER A 223 -9.99 12.77 -13.07
N TRP A 224 -9.11 12.44 -12.13
CA TRP A 224 -8.62 13.37 -11.12
C TRP A 224 -7.29 12.88 -10.55
N TYR A 225 -6.50 13.78 -9.97
CA TYR A 225 -5.12 13.55 -9.51
C TYR A 225 -4.90 12.35 -8.55
N HIS A 226 -5.96 11.80 -7.96
CA HIS A 226 -5.89 10.69 -7.00
C HIS A 226 -6.36 9.35 -7.60
N MET A 227 -7.11 9.36 -8.71
CA MET A 227 -7.88 8.19 -9.18
C MET A 227 -6.99 7.04 -9.69
N TYR A 228 -5.78 7.32 -10.18
CA TYR A 228 -4.78 6.30 -10.50
C TYR A 228 -4.44 5.38 -9.31
N PHE A 229 -4.54 5.87 -8.06
CA PHE A 229 -4.29 5.03 -6.88
C PHE A 229 -5.35 3.92 -6.73
N LEU A 230 -6.59 4.20 -7.16
CA LEU A 230 -7.63 3.17 -7.25
C LEU A 230 -7.36 2.18 -8.38
N LEU A 231 -6.86 2.66 -9.52
CA LEU A 231 -6.44 1.81 -10.63
C LEU A 231 -5.30 0.86 -10.22
N VAL A 232 -4.26 1.35 -9.53
CA VAL A 232 -3.20 0.49 -8.96
C VAL A 232 -3.76 -0.46 -7.90
N SER A 233 -4.69 0.00 -7.05
CA SER A 233 -5.38 -0.87 -6.08
C SER A 233 -6.21 -1.98 -6.76
N LEU A 234 -6.79 -1.69 -7.93
CA LEU A 234 -7.48 -2.66 -8.78
C LEU A 234 -6.49 -3.66 -9.40
N GLN A 235 -5.35 -3.20 -9.91
CA GLN A 235 -4.26 -4.06 -10.41
C GLN A 235 -3.77 -5.02 -9.31
N ILE A 236 -3.54 -4.53 -8.09
CA ILE A 236 -3.23 -5.39 -6.92
C ILE A 236 -4.38 -6.38 -6.68
N GLY A 237 -5.64 -5.95 -6.71
CA GLY A 237 -6.81 -6.81 -6.52
C GLY A 237 -6.98 -7.91 -7.59
N VAL A 238 -6.60 -7.64 -8.84
CA VAL A 238 -6.64 -8.59 -9.96
C VAL A 238 -5.44 -9.53 -9.93
N LEU A 239 -4.23 -9.01 -9.70
CA LEU A 239 -2.98 -9.76 -9.69
C LEU A 239 -2.71 -10.47 -8.35
N PHE A 240 -3.47 -10.20 -7.28
CA PHE A 240 -3.27 -10.83 -5.98
C PHE A 240 -3.18 -12.37 -6.00
N PRO A 241 -3.98 -13.13 -6.79
CA PRO A 241 -3.81 -14.58 -6.88
C PRO A 241 -2.44 -15.00 -7.45
N LEU A 242 -1.86 -14.19 -8.35
CA LEU A 242 -0.50 -14.38 -8.87
C LEU A 242 0.54 -13.98 -7.82
N ILE A 243 0.39 -12.83 -7.16
CA ILE A 243 1.27 -12.39 -6.06
C ILE A 243 1.32 -13.44 -4.95
N LEU A 244 0.17 -14.00 -4.56
CA LEU A 244 0.07 -15.05 -3.54
C LEU A 244 0.73 -16.36 -3.99
N ARG A 245 0.59 -16.75 -5.27
CA ARG A 245 1.29 -17.90 -5.85
C ARG A 245 2.81 -17.68 -5.84
N LEU A 246 3.26 -16.50 -6.27
CA LEU A 246 4.67 -16.12 -6.31
C LEU A 246 5.30 -16.20 -4.91
N VAL A 247 4.70 -15.54 -3.92
CA VAL A 247 5.17 -15.59 -2.53
C VAL A 247 5.28 -17.04 -2.03
N ARG A 248 4.25 -17.86 -2.25
CA ARG A 248 4.27 -19.28 -1.84
C ARG A 248 5.31 -20.12 -2.60
N ALA A 249 5.52 -19.86 -3.89
CA ALA A 249 6.54 -20.55 -4.70
C ALA A 249 7.96 -20.16 -4.27
N THR A 250 8.17 -18.92 -3.85
CA THR A 250 9.46 -18.42 -3.35
C THR A 250 9.72 -18.75 -1.87
N ALA A 251 9.00 -19.69 -1.26
CA ALA A 251 9.22 -20.09 0.13
C ALA A 251 10.71 -20.44 0.35
N GLY A 252 11.27 -19.96 1.47
CA GLY A 252 12.72 -19.99 1.74
C GLY A 252 13.52 -18.85 1.11
N HIS A 253 13.09 -18.31 -0.04
CA HIS A 253 13.79 -17.31 -0.84
C HIS A 253 13.17 -15.90 -0.78
N HIS A 254 12.38 -15.61 0.26
CA HIS A 254 11.65 -14.32 0.39
C HIS A 254 12.57 -13.09 0.41
N ALA A 255 13.82 -13.22 0.86
CA ALA A 255 14.80 -12.14 0.78
C ALA A 255 15.17 -11.78 -0.67
N VAL A 256 15.34 -12.80 -1.54
CA VAL A 256 15.59 -12.62 -2.97
C VAL A 256 14.37 -12.01 -3.65
N LEU A 257 13.15 -12.48 -3.33
CA LEU A 257 11.92 -11.89 -3.86
C LEU A 257 11.80 -10.39 -3.50
N LEU A 258 12.12 -10.02 -2.25
CA LEU A 258 12.12 -8.63 -1.81
C LEU A 258 13.18 -7.81 -2.57
N ALA A 259 14.42 -8.31 -2.69
CA ALA A 259 15.50 -7.65 -3.41
C ALA A 259 15.17 -7.43 -4.89
N VAL A 260 14.67 -8.47 -5.59
CA VAL A 260 14.22 -8.36 -6.99
C VAL A 260 13.09 -7.34 -7.12
N SER A 261 12.11 -7.33 -6.21
CA SER A 261 11.04 -6.33 -6.23
C SER A 261 11.53 -4.90 -5.99
N ALA A 262 12.58 -4.72 -5.19
CA ALA A 262 13.24 -3.43 -4.98
C ALA A 262 14.00 -2.96 -6.24
N VAL A 263 14.73 -3.85 -6.91
CA VAL A 263 15.43 -3.55 -8.18
C VAL A 263 14.43 -3.18 -9.28
N VAL A 264 13.35 -3.95 -9.45
CA VAL A 264 12.28 -3.65 -10.43
C VAL A 264 11.64 -2.29 -10.14
N GLN A 265 11.30 -2.00 -8.89
CA GLN A 265 10.71 -0.72 -8.52
C GLN A 265 11.71 0.44 -8.67
N PHE A 266 12.99 0.25 -8.34
CA PHE A 266 14.03 1.26 -8.54
C PHE A 266 14.19 1.60 -10.03
N GLY A 267 14.23 0.59 -10.91
CA GLY A 267 14.26 0.80 -12.36
C GLY A 267 13.03 1.56 -12.88
N ALA A 268 11.83 1.20 -12.40
CA ALA A 268 10.60 1.93 -12.73
C ALA A 268 10.67 3.41 -12.31
N LEU A 269 11.11 3.70 -11.08
CA LEU A 269 11.27 5.07 -10.56
C LEU A 269 12.38 5.84 -11.31
N ALA A 270 13.47 5.17 -11.70
CA ALA A 270 14.55 5.78 -12.48
C ALA A 270 14.10 6.18 -13.89
N ILE A 271 13.24 5.39 -14.53
CA ILE A 271 12.60 5.73 -15.82
C ILE A 271 11.63 6.90 -15.62
N THR A 272 10.73 6.84 -14.63
CA THR A 272 9.73 7.89 -14.39
C THR A 272 10.33 9.23 -13.96
N PHE A 273 11.46 9.22 -13.23
CA PHE A 273 12.16 10.43 -12.76
C PHE A 273 13.33 10.85 -13.66
N HIS A 274 13.46 10.27 -14.86
CA HIS A 274 14.53 10.61 -15.79
C HIS A 274 14.42 12.10 -16.20
N PRO A 275 15.52 12.88 -16.16
CA PRO A 275 15.47 14.34 -16.38
C PRO A 275 15.00 14.74 -17.79
N THR A 276 15.30 13.93 -18.80
CA THR A 276 14.90 14.18 -20.19
C THR A 276 13.81 13.21 -20.64
N PRO A 277 12.95 13.60 -21.59
CA PRO A 277 12.02 12.69 -22.24
C PRO A 277 12.76 11.51 -22.89
N LEU A 278 12.33 10.30 -22.55
CA LEU A 278 12.82 9.06 -23.15
C LEU A 278 11.97 8.69 -24.37
N THR A 279 12.48 7.79 -25.22
CA THR A 279 11.78 7.33 -26.43
C THR A 279 11.40 5.85 -26.33
N GLY A 280 10.54 5.39 -27.25
CA GLY A 280 10.07 4.01 -27.30
C GLY A 280 9.35 3.57 -26.02
N TRP A 281 9.55 2.32 -25.60
CA TRP A 281 8.92 1.77 -24.40
C TRP A 281 9.28 2.53 -23.12
N ALA A 282 10.52 3.02 -23.01
CA ALA A 282 10.96 3.77 -21.83
C ALA A 282 10.28 5.15 -21.74
N GLY A 283 10.09 5.83 -22.88
CA GLY A 283 9.26 7.04 -22.98
C GLY A 283 7.81 6.80 -22.58
N TRP A 284 7.19 5.76 -23.14
CA TRP A 284 5.83 5.37 -22.77
C TRP A 284 5.69 5.09 -21.27
N TYR A 285 6.67 4.40 -20.66
CA TYR A 285 6.68 4.12 -19.23
C TYR A 285 6.97 5.37 -18.37
N GLN A 286 7.77 6.32 -18.86
CA GLN A 286 7.98 7.60 -18.16
C GLN A 286 6.66 8.36 -17.98
N LEU A 287 5.78 8.32 -18.98
CA LEU A 287 4.47 9.01 -18.96
C LEU A 287 3.40 8.27 -18.15
N HIS A 288 3.31 6.94 -18.30
CA HIS A 288 2.21 6.13 -17.74
C HIS A 288 2.61 5.31 -16.50
N GLY A 289 3.90 5.14 -16.23
CA GLY A 289 4.44 4.19 -15.25
C GLY A 289 3.98 4.44 -13.82
N TYR A 290 3.69 5.70 -13.45
CA TYR A 290 3.16 6.03 -12.12
C TYR A 290 1.73 5.48 -11.87
N MET A 291 1.01 5.11 -12.92
CA MET A 291 -0.31 4.48 -12.86
C MET A 291 -0.20 2.94 -12.79
N LEU A 292 1.01 2.37 -12.89
CA LEU A 292 1.26 0.95 -13.03
C LEU A 292 1.92 0.34 -11.78
N LEU A 293 1.56 -0.91 -11.50
CA LEU A 293 2.04 -1.67 -10.35
C LEU A 293 3.57 -1.74 -10.17
N PRO A 294 4.44 -1.82 -11.21
CA PRO A 294 5.88 -1.96 -10.99
C PRO A 294 6.51 -0.79 -10.22
N THR A 295 5.99 0.42 -10.38
CA THR A 295 6.38 1.64 -9.61
C THR A 295 6.12 1.52 -8.11
N TYR A 296 5.36 0.50 -7.67
CA TYR A 296 5.01 0.24 -6.26
C TYR A 296 5.26 -1.22 -5.84
N GLY A 297 5.92 -2.02 -6.68
CA GLY A 297 6.00 -3.48 -6.53
C GLY A 297 6.68 -3.95 -5.25
N CYS A 298 7.74 -3.27 -4.80
CA CYS A 298 8.44 -3.58 -3.56
C CYS A 298 7.55 -3.36 -2.33
N PHE A 299 6.73 -2.30 -2.32
CA PHE A 299 5.79 -2.06 -1.21
C PHE A 299 4.72 -3.15 -1.10
N VAL A 300 4.24 -3.63 -2.25
CA VAL A 300 3.27 -4.75 -2.35
C VAL A 300 3.89 -6.06 -1.87
N VAL A 301 5.10 -6.38 -2.33
CA VAL A 301 5.86 -7.57 -1.90
C VAL A 301 6.20 -7.49 -0.41
N ALA A 302 6.72 -6.37 0.08
CA ALA A 302 6.99 -6.16 1.51
C ALA A 302 5.74 -6.37 2.37
N GLY A 303 4.58 -5.86 1.93
CA GLY A 303 3.30 -6.09 2.61
C GLY A 303 2.90 -7.57 2.65
N ALA A 304 3.03 -8.27 1.52
CA ALA A 304 2.78 -9.71 1.44
C ALA A 304 3.70 -10.51 2.38
N LEU A 305 5.00 -10.23 2.37
CA LEU A 305 6.02 -10.92 3.17
C LEU A 305 5.87 -10.62 4.66
N ALA A 306 5.53 -9.38 5.02
CA ALA A 306 5.22 -8.99 6.40
C ALA A 306 4.01 -9.74 6.97
N ALA A 307 3.03 -10.11 6.14
CA ALA A 307 1.89 -10.91 6.58
C ALA A 307 2.22 -12.40 6.76
N VAL A 308 3.20 -12.93 6.03
CA VAL A 308 3.69 -14.31 6.18
C VAL A 308 4.61 -14.44 7.40
N HIS A 309 5.48 -13.47 7.62
CA HIS A 309 6.46 -13.45 8.72
C HIS A 309 6.05 -12.51 9.87
N LEU A 310 4.74 -12.37 10.13
CA LEU A 310 4.21 -11.35 11.06
C LEU A 310 4.85 -11.40 12.45
N ASP A 311 4.98 -12.59 13.04
CA ASP A 311 5.51 -12.73 14.41
C ASP A 311 7.00 -12.37 14.48
N ARG A 312 7.78 -12.78 13.46
CA ARG A 312 9.19 -12.42 13.32
C ARG A 312 9.38 -10.92 13.11
N LEU A 313 8.60 -10.32 12.22
CA LEU A 313 8.60 -8.86 11.98
C LEU A 313 8.22 -8.11 13.27
N HIS A 314 7.19 -8.58 13.97
CA HIS A 314 6.75 -7.95 15.21
C HIS A 314 7.83 -8.01 16.30
N ALA A 315 8.41 -9.19 16.54
CA ALA A 315 9.49 -9.36 17.50
C ALA A 315 10.71 -8.51 17.15
N TRP A 316 11.10 -8.48 15.87
CA TRP A 316 12.23 -7.68 15.39
C TRP A 316 12.02 -6.18 15.61
N VAL A 317 10.86 -5.63 15.21
CA VAL A 317 10.53 -4.20 15.40
C VAL A 317 10.60 -3.78 16.86
N VAL A 318 10.22 -4.70 17.74
CA VAL A 318 10.18 -4.49 19.19
C VAL A 318 11.58 -4.49 19.81
N GLY A 319 12.43 -5.44 19.43
CA GLY A 319 13.82 -5.49 19.90
C GLY A 319 14.68 -4.34 19.36
N HIS A 320 14.38 -3.86 18.14
CA HIS A 320 15.24 -2.93 17.41
C HIS A 320 14.65 -1.52 17.27
N THR A 321 13.71 -1.12 18.13
CA THR A 321 13.02 0.19 17.99
C THR A 321 14.00 1.38 17.94
N ARG A 322 15.11 1.37 18.70
CA ARG A 322 16.15 2.43 18.61
C ARG A 322 16.81 2.46 17.24
N THR A 323 17.25 1.30 16.73
CA THR A 323 17.89 1.17 15.41
C THR A 323 16.95 1.58 14.29
N ILE A 324 15.66 1.22 14.38
CA ILE A 324 14.62 1.66 13.43
C ILE A 324 14.53 3.18 13.40
N TRP A 325 14.48 3.86 14.55
CA TRP A 325 14.44 5.33 14.55
C TRP A 325 15.71 5.98 13.99
N ILE A 326 16.89 5.39 14.21
CA ILE A 326 18.14 5.86 13.58
C ILE A 326 18.05 5.72 12.05
N VAL A 327 17.59 4.57 11.54
CA VAL A 327 17.40 4.35 10.09
C VAL A 327 16.32 5.27 9.51
N VAL A 328 15.21 5.49 10.22
CA VAL A 328 14.13 6.39 9.78
C VAL A 328 14.61 7.85 9.72
N LEU A 329 15.33 8.32 10.74
CA LEU A 329 15.86 9.69 10.74
C LEU A 329 16.98 9.87 9.71
N GLY A 330 17.86 8.87 9.54
CA GLY A 330 18.90 8.88 8.51
C GLY A 330 18.33 8.87 7.08
N THR A 331 17.30 8.05 6.83
CA THR A 331 16.63 8.02 5.51
C THR A 331 15.78 9.26 5.25
N LEU A 332 15.16 9.85 6.29
CA LEU A 332 14.52 11.16 6.19
C LEU A 332 15.54 12.26 5.82
N ALA A 333 16.67 12.32 6.53
CA ALA A 333 17.73 13.27 6.25
C ALA A 333 18.30 13.09 4.83
N ALA A 334 18.54 11.85 4.39
CA ALA A 334 18.98 11.55 3.03
C ALA A 334 17.93 11.95 1.97
N THR A 335 16.64 11.81 2.26
CA THR A 335 15.54 12.23 1.37
C THR A 335 15.48 13.75 1.22
N LEU A 336 15.64 14.48 2.33
CA LEU A 336 15.69 15.94 2.33
C LEU A 336 16.98 16.48 1.71
N ALA A 337 18.12 15.79 1.90
CA ALA A 337 19.37 16.13 1.22
C ALA A 337 19.29 15.91 -0.29
N TRP A 338 18.72 14.78 -0.73
CA TRP A 338 18.44 14.50 -2.14
C TRP A 338 17.52 15.56 -2.76
N TYR A 339 16.42 15.91 -2.08
CA TYR A 339 15.53 16.99 -2.48
C TYR A 339 16.28 18.31 -2.70
N ARG A 340 17.09 18.73 -1.73
CA ARG A 340 17.89 19.97 -1.82
C ARG A 340 18.91 19.91 -2.96
N HIS A 341 19.54 18.75 -3.19
CA HIS A 341 20.43 18.54 -4.33
C HIS A 341 19.68 18.68 -5.66
N THR A 342 18.51 18.04 -5.82
CA THR A 342 17.73 18.15 -7.06
C THR A 342 17.26 19.59 -7.36
N VAL A 343 16.96 20.38 -6.34
CA VAL A 343 16.63 21.81 -6.47
C VAL A 343 17.87 22.64 -6.80
N ALA A 344 19.01 22.37 -6.16
CA ALA A 344 20.28 23.05 -6.46
C ALA A 344 20.79 22.76 -7.88
N ASP A 345 20.49 21.57 -8.42
CA ASP A 345 20.74 21.18 -9.82
C ASP A 345 19.78 21.85 -10.82
N GLY A 346 18.91 22.77 -10.37
CA GLY A 346 18.04 23.58 -11.23
C GLY A 346 16.68 22.97 -11.56
N ARG A 347 16.26 21.85 -10.93
CA ARG A 347 14.85 21.42 -11.01
C ARG A 347 13.98 22.26 -10.09
N ASP A 348 12.75 22.53 -10.51
CA ASP A 348 11.79 23.22 -9.65
C ASP A 348 11.39 22.37 -8.43
N SER A 349 10.81 23.03 -7.42
CA SER A 349 10.41 22.39 -6.15
C SER A 349 9.28 21.36 -6.31
N ALA A 350 8.36 21.52 -7.27
CA ALA A 350 7.27 20.58 -7.50
C ALA A 350 7.78 19.30 -8.19
N SER A 351 8.60 19.43 -9.24
CA SER A 351 9.30 18.31 -9.87
C SER A 351 10.21 17.58 -8.88
N SER A 352 10.96 18.33 -8.07
CA SER A 352 11.86 17.77 -7.05
C SER A 352 11.14 17.08 -5.88
N SER A 353 9.86 17.37 -5.64
CA SER A 353 9.03 16.71 -4.61
C SER A 353 8.11 15.61 -5.16
N MET A 354 8.23 15.26 -6.44
CA MET A 354 7.44 14.22 -7.09
C MET A 354 7.48 12.88 -6.34
N ALA A 355 6.35 12.20 -6.40
CA ALA A 355 6.07 10.90 -5.77
C ALA A 355 6.96 9.73 -6.24
N THR A 356 7.54 9.87 -7.43
CA THR A 356 8.05 8.79 -8.28
C THR A 356 9.57 8.82 -8.45
N GLN A 357 10.26 9.56 -7.58
CA GLN A 357 11.71 9.62 -7.57
C GLN A 357 12.35 8.41 -6.85
N PRO A 358 13.58 8.00 -7.21
CA PRO A 358 14.20 6.80 -6.67
C PRO A 358 14.33 6.78 -5.14
N VAL A 359 14.61 7.92 -4.49
CA VAL A 359 14.72 8.00 -3.02
C VAL A 359 13.40 7.67 -2.31
N SER A 360 12.25 7.84 -2.97
CA SER A 360 10.93 7.48 -2.43
C SER A 360 10.75 5.98 -2.19
N LEU A 361 11.55 5.11 -2.82
CA LEU A 361 11.58 3.67 -2.48
C LEU A 361 12.14 3.45 -1.07
N VAL A 362 13.31 4.02 -0.79
CA VAL A 362 14.00 3.89 0.49
C VAL A 362 13.19 4.58 1.60
N TRP A 363 12.75 5.82 1.35
CA TRP A 363 11.89 6.56 2.28
C TRP A 363 10.54 5.87 2.50
N GLY A 364 9.92 5.33 1.46
CA GLY A 364 8.65 4.61 1.57
C GLY A 364 8.73 3.38 2.49
N LEU A 365 9.81 2.59 2.38
CA LEU A 365 10.05 1.46 3.27
C LEU A 365 10.34 1.91 4.72
N ALA A 366 11.12 2.97 4.90
CA ALA A 366 11.39 3.55 6.22
C ALA A 366 10.11 4.09 6.88
N ALA A 367 9.26 4.81 6.15
CA ALA A 367 7.99 5.33 6.62
C ALA A 367 6.99 4.21 7.00
N VAL A 368 6.96 3.10 6.23
CA VAL A 368 6.20 1.89 6.59
C VAL A 368 6.67 1.33 7.94
N LEU A 369 7.98 1.19 8.15
CA LEU A 369 8.55 0.71 9.40
C LEU A 369 8.30 1.67 10.57
N ALA A 370 8.46 2.97 10.35
CA ALA A 370 8.18 4.01 11.33
C ALA A 370 6.73 3.96 11.80
N LEU A 371 5.77 3.92 10.86
CA LEU A 371 4.35 3.91 11.19
C LEU A 371 3.92 2.57 11.83
N TYR A 372 4.50 1.45 11.41
CA TYR A 372 4.29 0.17 12.07
C TYR A 372 4.86 0.18 13.51
N ALA A 373 6.02 0.79 13.75
CA ALA A 373 6.61 0.95 15.08
C ALA A 373 5.77 1.88 15.99
N ILE A 374 5.29 3.01 15.47
CA ILE A 374 4.32 3.90 16.14
C ILE A 374 3.08 3.11 16.53
N ALA A 375 2.47 2.39 15.58
CA ALA A 375 1.25 1.62 15.82
C ALA A 375 1.46 0.48 16.82
N THR A 376 2.65 -0.13 16.83
CA THR A 376 3.06 -1.12 17.85
C THR A 376 3.13 -0.50 19.24
N ARG A 377 3.71 0.70 19.37
CA ARG A 377 3.84 1.41 20.65
C ARG A 377 2.48 1.87 21.17
N TRP A 378 1.60 2.36 20.29
CA TRP A 378 0.21 2.72 20.61
C TRP A 378 -0.63 1.51 21.05
N GLU A 379 -0.52 0.36 20.37
CA GLU A 379 -1.22 -0.87 20.77
C GLU A 379 -0.81 -1.35 22.16
N ARG A 380 0.49 -1.23 22.49
CA ARG A 380 1.10 -1.62 23.76
C ARG A 380 0.84 -0.68 24.93
N ALA A 381 0.77 0.62 24.68
CA ALA A 381 0.45 1.62 25.69
C ALA A 381 -0.98 1.50 26.27
N ARG A 382 -1.73 0.45 25.89
CA ARG A 382 -3.11 0.15 26.30
C ARG A 382 -4.04 1.37 26.17
N VAL A 383 -3.78 2.24 25.19
CA VAL A 383 -4.47 3.52 25.01
C VAL A 383 -5.98 3.30 24.99
N ALA A 384 -6.68 4.17 25.71
CA ALA A 384 -8.07 3.97 26.12
C ALA A 384 -8.99 3.55 24.96
N VAL A 385 -9.98 2.72 25.28
CA VAL A 385 -10.95 2.13 24.34
C VAL A 385 -11.57 3.13 23.33
N PRO A 386 -11.87 4.39 23.67
CA PRO A 386 -12.33 5.39 22.69
C PRO A 386 -11.38 5.57 21.50
N SER A 387 -10.06 5.62 21.72
CA SER A 387 -9.07 5.76 20.64
C SER A 387 -9.13 4.60 19.65
N ARG A 388 -9.34 3.36 20.15
CA ARG A 388 -9.50 2.15 19.33
C ARG A 388 -10.81 2.16 18.55
N ARG A 389 -11.89 2.68 19.14
CA ARG A 389 -13.19 2.86 18.45
C ARG A 389 -13.09 3.92 17.35
N VAL A 390 -12.40 5.04 17.60
CA VAL A 390 -12.13 6.08 16.60
C VAL A 390 -11.26 5.54 15.46
N ALA A 391 -10.17 4.82 15.77
CA ALA A 391 -9.34 4.18 14.74
C ALA A 391 -10.13 3.17 13.89
N ALA A 392 -10.95 2.32 14.51
CA ALA A 392 -11.80 1.37 13.81
C ALA A 392 -12.92 2.04 12.99
N LEU A 393 -13.46 3.19 13.44
CA LEU A 393 -14.42 3.99 12.67
C LEU A 393 -13.74 4.68 11.48
N GLY A 394 -12.58 5.31 11.71
CA GLY A 394 -11.75 5.91 10.69
C GLY A 394 -11.36 4.89 9.62
N ALA A 395 -10.86 3.72 9.99
CA ALA A 395 -10.55 2.64 9.06
C ALA A 395 -11.77 2.08 8.29
N ARG A 396 -13.00 2.28 8.79
CA ARG A 396 -14.25 1.94 8.08
C ARG A 396 -14.72 3.03 7.13
N LEU A 397 -14.45 4.31 7.40
CA LEU A 397 -14.86 5.46 6.58
C LEU A 397 -13.80 5.84 5.54
N ALA A 398 -12.52 5.67 5.90
CA ALA A 398 -11.29 5.69 5.12
C ALA A 398 -11.43 5.71 3.60
N PHE A 399 -11.96 4.62 3.00
CA PHE A 399 -12.07 4.50 1.54
C PHE A 399 -13.08 5.50 0.96
N GLY A 400 -14.20 5.75 1.64
CA GLY A 400 -15.17 6.77 1.28
C GLY A 400 -14.62 8.19 1.44
N VAL A 401 -13.90 8.45 2.53
CA VAL A 401 -13.17 9.72 2.77
C VAL A 401 -12.17 9.98 1.64
N TYR A 402 -11.38 8.96 1.27
CA TYR A 402 -10.44 9.05 0.17
C TYR A 402 -11.14 9.39 -1.17
N LEU A 403 -12.32 8.85 -1.45
CA LEU A 403 -13.03 9.12 -2.72
C LEU A 403 -13.62 10.53 -2.79
N VAL A 404 -14.10 11.08 -1.68
CA VAL A 404 -14.83 12.36 -1.67
C VAL A 404 -13.95 13.58 -1.35
N HIS A 405 -12.81 13.42 -0.65
CA HIS A 405 -12.03 14.58 -0.19
C HIS A 405 -11.58 15.55 -1.30
N PRO A 406 -11.25 15.14 -2.53
CA PRO A 406 -10.89 16.07 -3.61
C PRO A 406 -12.08 16.88 -4.11
N MET A 407 -13.28 16.29 -4.14
CA MET A 407 -14.51 17.01 -4.46
C MET A 407 -14.88 18.02 -3.37
N ILE A 408 -14.73 17.67 -2.09
CA ILE A 408 -14.96 18.59 -0.96
C ILE A 408 -13.93 19.72 -0.95
N LEU A 409 -12.66 19.42 -1.23
CA LEU A 409 -11.61 20.41 -1.35
C LEU A 409 -11.88 21.35 -2.54
N ARG A 410 -12.29 20.82 -3.70
CA ARG A 410 -12.70 21.62 -4.85
C ARG A 410 -13.92 22.49 -4.57
N LEU A 411 -14.91 21.97 -3.83
CA LEU A 411 -16.08 22.74 -3.39
C LEU A 411 -15.67 23.93 -2.52
N ALA A 412 -14.78 23.72 -1.53
CA ALA A 412 -14.25 24.76 -0.67
C ALA A 412 -13.47 25.84 -1.45
N GLN A 413 -12.74 25.46 -2.50
CA GLN A 413 -12.12 26.43 -3.41
C GLN A 413 -13.16 27.22 -4.20
N THR A 414 -14.10 26.53 -4.86
CA THR A 414 -15.09 27.19 -5.73
C THR A 414 -16.14 28.02 -4.99
N SER A 415 -16.31 27.82 -3.69
CA SER A 415 -17.19 28.63 -2.85
C SER A 415 -16.49 29.86 -2.25
N GLY A 416 -15.22 30.12 -2.58
CA GLY A 416 -14.41 31.18 -1.96
C GLY A 416 -13.95 30.88 -0.53
N PHE A 417 -14.31 29.73 0.06
CA PHE A 417 -13.99 29.44 1.46
C PHE A 417 -12.48 29.36 1.72
N THR A 418 -11.67 28.95 0.73
CA THR A 418 -10.20 28.96 0.86
C THR A 418 -9.59 30.35 0.84
N ASP A 419 -10.29 31.30 0.23
CA ASP A 419 -9.77 32.66 -0.06
C ASP A 419 -10.19 33.64 1.05
N GLU A 420 -11.27 33.31 1.78
CA GLU A 420 -11.75 34.02 2.97
C GLU A 420 -11.05 33.62 4.28
N LEU A 421 -10.11 32.66 4.27
CA LEU A 421 -9.39 32.25 5.49
C LEU A 421 -8.46 33.38 5.97
N PRO A 422 -8.67 33.93 7.19
CA PRO A 422 -8.04 35.18 7.62
C PRO A 422 -6.69 35.00 8.32
N TRP A 423 -6.14 33.78 8.38
CA TRP A 423 -4.94 33.48 9.16
C TRP A 423 -3.68 33.41 8.26
N SER A 424 -2.62 32.78 8.77
CA SER A 424 -1.43 32.51 7.98
C SER A 424 -1.55 31.13 7.32
N THR A 425 -0.93 30.98 6.14
CA THR A 425 -1.02 29.75 5.32
C THR A 425 -0.80 28.43 6.09
N PRO A 426 0.11 28.32 7.08
CA PRO A 426 0.21 27.12 7.92
C PRO A 426 -1.03 26.85 8.79
N VAL A 427 -1.65 27.89 9.35
CA VAL A 427 -2.90 27.80 10.12
C VAL A 427 -4.05 27.43 9.19
N ASP A 428 -4.16 28.08 8.03
CA ASP A 428 -5.17 27.77 7.00
C ASP A 428 -5.06 26.32 6.52
N THR A 429 -3.84 25.81 6.36
CA THR A 429 -3.55 24.40 6.05
C THR A 429 -4.09 23.46 7.14
N VAL A 430 -3.96 23.81 8.41
CA VAL A 430 -4.50 23.01 9.52
C VAL A 430 -6.03 23.10 9.58
N VAL A 431 -6.59 24.30 9.43
CA VAL A 431 -8.05 24.52 9.42
C VAL A 431 -8.69 23.75 8.26
N LEU A 432 -8.16 23.89 7.04
CA LEU A 432 -8.67 23.23 5.84
C LEU A 432 -8.49 21.71 5.93
N LEU A 433 -7.40 21.20 6.51
CA LEU A 433 -7.25 19.76 6.82
C LEU A 433 -8.37 19.25 7.74
N VAL A 434 -8.68 19.98 8.81
CA VAL A 434 -9.75 19.60 9.75
C VAL A 434 -11.12 19.66 9.07
N VAL A 435 -11.43 20.73 8.35
CA VAL A 435 -12.70 20.92 7.64
C VAL A 435 -12.91 19.85 6.57
N VAL A 436 -11.94 19.65 5.67
CA VAL A 436 -12.03 18.66 4.59
C VAL A 436 -12.13 17.24 5.15
N THR A 437 -11.36 16.91 6.20
CA THR A 437 -11.43 15.59 6.86
C THR A 437 -12.80 15.37 7.50
N ALA A 438 -13.31 16.36 8.25
CA ALA A 438 -14.59 16.26 8.94
C ALA A 438 -15.77 16.15 7.96
N ALA A 439 -15.82 17.01 6.94
CA ALA A 439 -16.83 16.96 5.88
C ALA A 439 -16.78 15.64 5.09
N SER A 440 -15.57 15.16 4.77
CA SER A 440 -15.40 13.87 4.07
C SER A 440 -15.85 12.68 4.93
N ALA A 441 -15.55 12.71 6.23
CA ALA A 441 -15.98 11.68 7.18
C ALA A 441 -17.51 11.71 7.36
N LEU A 442 -18.11 12.90 7.46
CA LEU A 442 -19.55 13.09 7.53
C LEU A 442 -20.25 12.57 6.27
N PHE A 443 -19.77 12.92 5.08
CA PHE A 443 -20.29 12.40 3.80
C PHE A 443 -20.20 10.87 3.75
N ALA A 444 -19.04 10.28 4.03
CA ALA A 444 -18.85 8.83 4.03
C ALA A 444 -19.74 8.11 5.07
N TRP A 445 -20.03 8.76 6.20
CA TRP A 445 -20.91 8.27 7.26
C TRP A 445 -22.40 8.37 6.91
N LEU A 446 -22.81 9.44 6.23
CA LEU A 446 -24.17 9.63 5.70
C LEU A 446 -24.44 8.63 4.57
N VAL A 447 -23.61 8.63 3.51
CA VAL A 447 -23.71 7.68 2.38
C VAL A 447 -23.57 6.25 2.89
N GLY A 448 -22.78 6.00 3.94
CA GLY A 448 -22.65 4.71 4.61
C GLY A 448 -23.96 4.12 5.16
N ARG A 449 -25.02 4.92 5.34
CA ARG A 449 -26.37 4.46 5.73
C ARG A 449 -27.32 4.24 4.55
N THR A 450 -26.99 4.72 3.36
CA THR A 450 -27.86 4.62 2.18
C THR A 450 -27.66 3.28 1.46
N PRO A 451 -28.64 2.84 0.62
CA PRO A 451 -28.45 1.68 -0.26
C PRO A 451 -27.32 1.86 -1.28
N LEU A 452 -26.84 3.09 -1.51
CA LEU A 452 -25.74 3.40 -2.43
C LEU A 452 -24.35 3.07 -1.85
N SER A 453 -24.25 2.81 -0.54
CA SER A 453 -22.97 2.54 0.15
C SER A 453 -22.08 1.44 -0.47
N PRO A 454 -22.57 0.35 -1.10
CA PRO A 454 -21.70 -0.61 -1.78
C PRO A 454 -21.07 -0.04 -3.06
N TRP A 455 -21.80 0.83 -3.75
CA TRP A 455 -21.46 1.38 -5.06
C TRP A 455 -20.51 2.57 -4.92
N LEU A 456 -20.84 3.52 -4.04
CA LEU A 456 -20.06 4.74 -3.84
C LEU A 456 -18.87 4.55 -2.88
N LEU A 457 -18.94 3.61 -1.93
CA LEU A 457 -17.95 3.45 -0.86
C LEU A 457 -17.31 2.04 -0.84
N GLY A 458 -17.50 1.23 -1.88
CA GLY A 458 -16.84 -0.09 -2.02
C GLY A 458 -17.13 -1.07 -0.88
N ARG A 459 -18.25 -0.94 -0.18
CA ARG A 459 -18.58 -1.75 1.00
C ARG A 459 -19.25 -3.05 0.60
N GLU A 460 -18.75 -4.19 1.08
CA GLU A 460 -19.57 -5.41 1.11
C GLU A 460 -20.83 -5.09 1.96
N ARG A 461 -22.01 -5.23 1.34
CA ARG A 461 -23.30 -4.99 2.00
C ARG A 461 -23.41 -6.00 3.13
N GLY A 462 -23.10 -5.57 4.35
CA GLY A 462 -23.18 -6.43 5.53
C GLY A 462 -24.58 -7.01 5.59
N ARG A 463 -24.69 -8.33 5.39
CA ARG A 463 -25.96 -9.04 5.59
C ARG A 463 -26.40 -8.68 7.00
N ARG A 464 -27.47 -7.88 7.11
CA ARG A 464 -28.23 -7.75 8.35
C ARG A 464 -28.72 -9.16 8.65
N THR A 465 -27.94 -9.90 9.43
CA THR A 465 -28.38 -11.15 10.04
C THR A 465 -29.43 -10.75 11.05
N GLY A 466 -30.66 -10.56 10.55
CA GLY A 466 -31.89 -10.58 11.32
C GLY A 466 -32.10 -11.98 11.84
N ARG A 467 -31.15 -12.48 12.65
CA ARG A 467 -31.33 -13.62 13.51
C ARG A 467 -32.28 -13.12 14.59
N ARG A 468 -33.58 -13.13 14.29
CA ARG A 468 -34.63 -13.19 15.31
C ARG A 468 -34.16 -14.28 16.25
N SER A 469 -33.79 -13.89 17.47
CA SER A 469 -33.55 -14.82 18.55
C SER A 469 -34.91 -15.43 18.88
N THR A 470 -35.25 -16.52 18.20
CA THR A 470 -36.29 -17.44 18.69
C THR A 470 -35.87 -17.80 20.11
N PRO A 471 -36.63 -17.43 21.15
CA PRO A 471 -36.27 -17.79 22.50
C PRO A 471 -36.32 -19.31 22.57
N VAL A 472 -35.19 -19.94 22.88
CA VAL A 472 -35.15 -21.37 23.20
C VAL A 472 -35.95 -21.54 24.49
N ARG A 473 -37.22 -21.93 24.33
CA ARG A 473 -38.14 -22.15 25.44
C ARG A 473 -37.68 -23.41 26.16
N ASN A 474 -36.88 -23.23 27.21
CA ASN A 474 -36.46 -24.30 28.11
C ASN A 474 -37.67 -24.82 28.90
N SER A 475 -38.49 -25.67 28.27
CA SER A 475 -39.54 -26.42 28.95
C SER A 475 -38.92 -27.60 29.71
N ARG A 476 -38.30 -27.31 30.86
CA ARG A 476 -38.10 -28.33 31.90
C ARG A 476 -39.48 -28.70 32.45
N SER A 477 -40.00 -29.85 32.02
CA SER A 477 -41.23 -30.43 32.57
C SER A 477 -40.96 -30.96 33.98
N VAL A 478 -41.23 -30.15 35.00
CA VAL A 478 -41.31 -30.61 36.38
C VAL A 478 -42.58 -31.45 36.52
N ARG A 479 -42.45 -32.75 36.78
CA ARG A 479 -43.55 -33.60 37.27
C ARG A 479 -43.63 -33.44 38.79
N PRO A 480 -44.80 -33.14 39.38
CA PRO A 480 -44.96 -33.09 40.82
C PRO A 480 -45.26 -34.47 41.42
N GLY A 481 -44.54 -34.82 42.50
CA GLY A 481 -45.04 -35.56 43.65
C GLY A 481 -45.39 -37.05 43.51
N GLN A 482 -44.63 -37.89 44.22
CA GLN A 482 -45.21 -38.89 45.13
C GLN A 482 -44.29 -39.12 46.33
N HIS A 483 -44.88 -39.48 47.48
CA HIS A 483 -44.27 -39.41 48.81
C HIS A 483 -43.39 -40.62 49.19
N SER A 484 -42.38 -40.33 50.02
CA SER A 484 -41.93 -41.08 51.23
C SER A 484 -40.41 -40.94 51.35
N GLY A 485 -39.78 -40.58 52.48
CA GLY A 485 -40.33 -40.34 53.81
C GLY A 485 -39.36 -40.81 54.90
N SER A 486 -38.35 -40.01 55.25
CA SER A 486 -37.70 -40.11 56.56
C SER A 486 -36.94 -38.83 56.92
N ASN A 487 -36.94 -38.50 58.21
CA ASN A 487 -36.16 -37.44 58.85
C ASN A 487 -34.63 -37.66 58.60
N SER A 488 -33.70 -36.73 58.84
CA SER A 488 -33.68 -35.82 60.00
C SER A 488 -32.53 -34.78 60.01
N PHE A 489 -32.68 -33.79 60.91
CA PHE A 489 -31.65 -33.00 61.61
C PHE A 489 -30.85 -31.86 60.92
N ILE A 490 -31.30 -30.64 61.25
CA ILE A 490 -30.54 -29.45 61.71
C ILE A 490 -29.62 -28.69 60.72
N GLU A 491 -30.13 -27.52 60.34
CA GLU A 491 -29.38 -26.26 60.17
C GLU A 491 -29.23 -25.60 61.57
N PRO A 492 -28.19 -24.77 61.84
CA PRO A 492 -28.45 -23.33 61.72
C PRO A 492 -27.25 -22.41 61.39
N VAL A 493 -27.52 -21.31 60.65
CA VAL A 493 -27.23 -19.87 60.94
C VAL A 493 -25.75 -19.47 61.25
N VAL A 494 -25.16 -18.36 60.78
CA VAL A 494 -25.35 -16.94 61.18
C VAL A 494 -24.76 -15.97 60.12
N SER A 495 -25.28 -14.74 60.13
CA SER A 495 -25.07 -13.57 59.27
C SER A 495 -23.70 -12.86 59.30
N ASN A 496 -23.51 -11.97 58.30
CA ASN A 496 -22.87 -10.63 58.34
C ASN A 496 -21.90 -10.27 59.48
N HIS A 497 -20.75 -9.68 59.13
CA HIS A 497 -20.55 -8.22 59.25
C HIS A 497 -19.34 -7.71 58.45
N ALA A 498 -19.22 -6.39 58.35
CA ALA A 498 -18.19 -5.66 57.59
C ALA A 498 -17.14 -5.01 58.51
N SER A 499 -16.11 -4.40 57.89
CA SER A 499 -14.97 -3.71 58.53
C SER A 499 -13.93 -4.66 59.15
N GLY A 500 -12.61 -4.42 59.07
CA GLY A 500 -11.88 -3.37 58.37
C GLY A 500 -10.47 -3.19 58.94
N ALA A 501 -9.45 -3.19 58.09
CA ALA A 501 -8.06 -2.78 58.36
C ALA A 501 -7.35 -2.59 57.01
#